data_AF-A0A1Y2BSR1-F1
#
_entry.id   AF-A0A1Y2BSR1-F1
#
_cell.length_a   1.000
_cell.length_b   1.000
_cell.length_c   1.000
_cell.angle_alpha   90.00
_cell.angle_beta   90.00
_cell.angle_gamma   90.00
#
_symmetry.space_group_name_H-M   'P 1'
#
loop_
_entity.id
_entity.type
_entity.pdbx_description
1 polymer ?
#
loop_
_entity_poly.entity_id
_entity_poly.type
_entity_poly.pdbx_seq_one_letter_code
_entity_poly.pdbx_strand_id
1 'polypeptide(L)'
;MSFTLTDIFLLFKTWYILDRKTWFLIVSIIFILNRIGWGAIESYKSYGLWDQDSDSCKWIANVDMMTGVYASDIAIDLLATISTLIESRRYAESEFKQFFQIMVLENLIRSALSMAVTIFGLCSVWQGDETATMQFIFFSIQTYVICHLLNSEHYWLRLRTAAVPEEFKEVTVDSELQT
;
A
#
# COMPACT_ATOMS: atom_id res chain seq x y z
N MET A 1 0.35 -6.06 -11.53
CA MET A 1 -0.62 -6.81 -10.71
C MET A 1 -0.26 -6.83 -9.22
N SER A 2 1.02 -6.74 -8.84
CA SER A 2 1.47 -6.75 -7.44
C SER A 2 0.99 -5.55 -6.59
N PHE A 3 0.81 -4.37 -7.18
CA PHE A 3 0.52 -3.13 -6.44
C PHE A 3 -0.88 -3.10 -5.82
N THR A 4 -1.92 -3.53 -6.57
CA THR A 4 -3.29 -3.58 -6.07
C THR A 4 -3.45 -4.50 -4.86
N LEU A 5 -2.64 -5.56 -4.77
CA LEU A 5 -2.66 -6.45 -3.61
C LEU A 5 -2.13 -5.77 -2.35
N THR A 6 -1.10 -4.93 -2.50
CA THR A 6 -0.56 -4.12 -1.41
C THR A 6 -1.61 -3.10 -0.93
N ASP A 7 -2.30 -2.44 -1.85
CA ASP A 7 -3.38 -1.48 -1.54
C ASP A 7 -4.53 -2.16 -0.81
N ILE A 8 -4.97 -3.33 -1.29
CA ILE A 8 -6.01 -4.14 -0.65
C ILE A 8 -5.58 -4.53 0.76
N PHE A 9 -4.34 -5.00 0.94
CA PHE A 9 -3.83 -5.40 2.25
C PHE A 9 -3.80 -4.23 3.23
N LEU A 10 -3.37 -3.05 2.76
CA LEU A 10 -3.29 -1.84 3.55
C LEU A 10 -4.70 -1.36 3.97
N LEU A 11 -5.64 -1.29 3.02
CA LEU A 11 -7.04 -0.94 3.29
C LEU A 11 -7.71 -1.95 4.22
N PHE A 12 -7.44 -3.24 4.07
CA PHE A 12 -7.97 -4.28 4.94
C PHE A 12 -7.51 -4.12 6.40
N LYS A 13 -6.23 -3.81 6.61
CA LYS A 13 -5.71 -3.50 7.95
C LYS A 13 -6.35 -2.27 8.54
N THR A 14 -6.46 -1.20 7.76
CA THR A 14 -7.12 0.02 8.22
C THR A 14 -8.58 -0.22 8.55
N TRP A 15 -9.29 -1.05 7.80
CA TRP A 15 -10.66 -1.46 8.12
C TRP A 15 -10.76 -2.18 9.47
N TYR A 16 -9.78 -3.03 9.79
CA TYR A 16 -9.67 -3.65 11.12
C TYR A 16 -9.42 -2.63 12.24
N ILE A 17 -8.52 -1.67 12.03
CA ILE A 17 -8.26 -0.57 12.98
C ILE A 17 -9.53 0.26 13.22
N LEU A 18 -10.34 0.44 12.18
CA LEU A 18 -11.59 1.19 12.21
C LEU A 18 -12.76 0.42 12.85
N ASP A 19 -12.50 -0.70 13.54
CA ASP A 19 -13.54 -1.52 14.15
C ASP A 19 -14.57 -2.02 13.12
N ARG A 20 -14.07 -2.39 11.92
CA ARG A 20 -14.84 -2.97 10.82
C ARG A 20 -16.01 -2.11 10.32
N LYS A 21 -15.93 -0.77 10.46
CA LYS A 21 -16.94 0.16 9.95
C LYS A 21 -17.26 -0.08 8.47
N THR A 22 -18.53 -0.33 8.16
CA THR A 22 -19.03 -0.66 6.82
C THR A 22 -18.83 0.46 5.81
N TRP A 23 -18.93 1.73 6.23
CA TRP A 23 -18.70 2.88 5.35
C TRP A 23 -17.27 2.88 4.78
N PHE A 24 -16.27 2.52 5.59
CA PHE A 24 -14.87 2.54 5.17
C PHE A 24 -14.59 1.45 4.13
N LEU A 25 -15.23 0.29 4.29
CA LEU A 25 -15.15 -0.81 3.33
C LEU A 25 -15.75 -0.41 1.97
N ILE A 26 -16.90 0.27 1.96
CA ILE A 26 -17.51 0.76 0.71
C ILE A 26 -16.57 1.73 0.00
N VAL A 27 -16.01 2.70 0.74
CA VAL A 27 -15.06 3.68 0.18
C VAL A 27 -13.82 2.97 -0.36
N SER A 28 -13.26 2.03 0.39
CA SER A 28 -12.09 1.23 -0.01
C SER A 28 -12.32 0.49 -1.33
N ILE A 29 -13.49 -0.14 -1.49
CA ILE A 29 -13.85 -0.83 -2.73
C ILE A 29 -13.91 0.14 -3.91
N ILE A 30 -14.48 1.34 -3.73
CA ILE A 30 -14.56 2.35 -4.79
C ILE A 30 -13.15 2.75 -5.25
N PHE A 31 -12.22 3.00 -4.32
CA PHE A 31 -10.84 3.35 -4.67
C PHE A 31 -10.09 2.21 -5.38
N ILE A 32 -10.26 0.97 -4.91
CA ILE A 32 -9.66 -0.20 -5.58
C ILE A 32 -10.19 -0.35 -7.00
N LEU A 33 -11.51 -0.21 -7.21
CA LEU A 33 -12.10 -0.27 -8.55
C LEU A 33 -11.61 0.87 -9.45
N ASN A 34 -11.48 2.07 -8.91
CA ASN A 34 -10.93 3.22 -9.63
C ASN A 34 -9.49 2.92 -10.10
N ARG A 35 -8.65 2.42 -9.21
CA ARG A 35 -7.27 2.02 -9.52
C ARG A 35 -7.21 0.91 -10.58
N ILE A 36 -8.05 -0.12 -10.45
CA ILE A 36 -8.10 -1.22 -11.44
C ILE A 36 -8.54 -0.67 -12.80
N GLY A 37 -9.51 0.25 -12.82
CA GLY A 37 -9.95 0.94 -14.03
C GLY A 37 -8.82 1.67 -14.73
N TRP A 38 -8.07 2.50 -14.01
CA TRP A 38 -6.90 3.19 -14.56
C TRP A 38 -5.83 2.21 -15.08
N GLY A 39 -5.54 1.15 -14.32
CA GLY A 39 -4.59 0.12 -14.74
C GLY A 39 -5.04 -0.63 -16.00
N ALA A 40 -6.33 -0.93 -16.13
CA ALA A 40 -6.86 -1.60 -17.31
C ALA A 40 -6.78 -0.71 -18.56
N ILE A 41 -7.09 0.59 -18.42
CA ILE A 41 -7.00 1.55 -19.53
C ILE A 41 -5.54 1.78 -19.92
N GLU A 42 -4.64 1.89 -18.95
CA GLU A 42 -3.19 1.98 -19.19
C GLU A 42 -2.71 0.77 -19.99
N SER A 43 -3.00 -0.45 -19.53
CA SER A 43 -2.59 -1.67 -20.24
C SER A 43 -3.21 -1.82 -21.63
N TYR A 44 -4.39 -1.24 -21.87
CA TYR A 44 -5.02 -1.23 -23.19
C TYR A 44 -4.42 -0.19 -24.15
N LYS A 45 -4.00 0.97 -23.63
CA LYS A 45 -3.47 2.09 -24.43
C LYS A 45 -1.95 2.06 -24.60
N SER A 46 -1.22 1.42 -23.70
CA SER A 46 0.23 1.28 -23.81
C SER A 46 0.58 0.21 -24.85
N TYR A 47 1.61 0.48 -25.67
CA TYR A 47 2.02 -0.43 -26.74
C TYR A 47 3.55 -0.43 -26.90
N GLY A 48 4.07 -1.56 -27.43
CA GLY A 48 5.46 -1.68 -27.82
C GLY A 48 5.64 -1.28 -29.28
N LEU A 49 6.60 -0.41 -29.56
CA LEU A 49 7.06 -0.09 -30.91
C LEU A 49 8.46 -0.68 -31.11
N TRP A 50 8.63 -1.52 -32.13
CA TRP A 50 9.95 -2.00 -32.52
C TRP A 50 10.71 -0.90 -33.26
N ASP A 51 11.85 -0.48 -32.72
CA ASP A 51 12.74 0.47 -33.36
C ASP A 51 13.85 -0.26 -34.09
N GLN A 52 13.84 -0.17 -35.43
CA GLN A 52 14.81 -0.83 -36.31
C GLN A 52 16.20 -0.21 -36.20
N ASP A 53 16.33 1.06 -35.81
CA ASP A 53 17.63 1.74 -35.78
C ASP A 53 18.44 1.35 -34.53
N SER A 54 17.76 1.00 -33.44
CA SER A 54 18.37 0.63 -32.16
C SER A 54 18.26 -0.86 -31.83
N ASP A 55 17.72 -1.67 -32.74
CA ASP A 55 17.39 -3.09 -32.54
C ASP A 55 16.72 -3.35 -31.17
N SER A 56 15.82 -2.45 -30.78
CA SER A 56 15.20 -2.47 -29.45
C SER A 56 13.70 -2.25 -29.52
N CYS A 57 12.98 -2.89 -28.60
CA CYS A 57 11.56 -2.65 -28.40
C CYS A 57 11.39 -1.48 -27.43
N LYS A 58 10.84 -0.38 -27.91
CA LYS A 58 10.49 0.79 -27.09
C LYS A 58 9.07 0.63 -26.58
N TRP A 59 8.91 0.62 -25.26
CA TRP A 59 7.60 0.66 -24.62
C TRP A 59 7.12 2.11 -24.56
N ILE A 60 5.95 2.39 -25.14
CA ILE A 60 5.33 3.72 -25.12
C ILE A 60 4.15 3.63 -24.16
N ALA A 61 4.32 4.25 -22.99
CA ALA A 61 3.28 4.34 -21.97
C ALA A 61 2.46 5.63 -22.16
N ASN A 62 1.16 5.56 -21.86
CA ASN A 62 0.32 6.76 -21.89
C ASN A 62 0.45 7.54 -20.57
N VAL A 63 1.09 8.72 -20.64
CA VAL A 63 1.37 9.63 -19.52
C VAL A 63 0.12 9.96 -18.68
N ASP A 64 -1.02 10.24 -19.33
CA ASP A 64 -2.26 10.61 -18.65
C ASP A 64 -2.82 9.43 -17.85
N MET A 65 -2.81 8.23 -18.44
CA MET A 65 -3.29 7.02 -17.76
C MET A 65 -2.39 6.64 -16.59
N MET A 66 -1.07 6.76 -16.78
CA MET A 66 -0.08 6.46 -15.75
C MET A 66 -0.17 7.45 -14.59
N THR A 67 -0.45 8.72 -14.87
CA THR A 67 -0.79 9.74 -13.86
C THR A 67 -2.01 9.34 -13.05
N GLY A 68 -3.07 8.84 -13.71
CA GLY A 68 -4.28 8.34 -13.04
C GLY A 68 -4.01 7.17 -12.09
N VAL A 69 -3.13 6.24 -12.48
CA VAL A 69 -2.71 5.13 -11.61
C VAL A 69 -2.00 5.66 -10.37
N TYR A 70 -0.96 6.49 -10.52
CA TYR A 70 -0.21 7.03 -9.38
C TYR A 70 -1.06 7.93 -8.47
N ALA A 71 -1.97 8.72 -9.04
CA ALA A 71 -2.90 9.53 -8.26
C ALA A 71 -3.86 8.66 -7.41
N SER A 72 -4.29 7.52 -7.96
CA SER A 72 -5.13 6.55 -7.24
C SER A 72 -4.39 5.92 -6.06
N ASP A 73 -3.14 5.52 -6.27
CA ASP A 73 -2.29 4.94 -5.23
C ASP A 73 -2.04 5.95 -4.08
N ILE A 74 -1.73 7.21 -4.41
CA ILE A 74 -1.59 8.30 -3.42
C ILE A 74 -2.90 8.51 -2.65
N ALA A 75 -4.04 8.49 -3.33
CA ALA A 75 -5.33 8.71 -2.67
C ALA A 75 -5.69 7.57 -1.71
N ILE A 76 -5.36 6.32 -2.05
CA ILE A 76 -5.51 5.15 -1.17
C ILE A 76 -4.62 5.29 0.07
N ASP A 77 -3.35 5.64 -0.13
CA ASP A 77 -2.38 5.86 0.94
C ASP A 77 -2.85 6.96 1.93
N LEU A 78 -3.33 8.07 1.40
CA LEU A 78 -3.90 9.17 2.20
C LEU A 78 -5.15 8.75 2.96
N LEU A 79 -6.09 8.06 2.30
CA LEU A 79 -7.32 7.59 2.92
C LEU A 79 -7.00 6.69 4.12
N ALA A 80 -6.09 5.75 3.94
CA ALA A 80 -5.72 4.83 4.98
C ALA A 80 -4.96 5.51 6.13
N THR A 81 -4.04 6.42 5.82
CA THR A 81 -3.28 7.18 6.82
C THR A 81 -4.19 8.08 7.65
N ILE A 82 -5.06 8.86 7.00
CA ILE A 82 -5.99 9.76 7.68
C ILE A 82 -6.95 8.97 8.58
N SER A 83 -7.50 7.88 8.07
CA SER A 83 -8.45 7.05 8.84
C SER A 83 -7.78 6.41 10.05
N THR A 84 -6.57 5.89 9.87
CA THR A 84 -5.76 5.32 10.97
C THR A 84 -5.43 6.38 12.02
N LEU A 85 -5.08 7.60 11.60
CA LEU A 85 -4.75 8.70 12.50
C LEU A 85 -5.97 9.19 13.29
N ILE A 86 -7.14 9.28 12.66
CA ILE A 86 -8.39 9.68 13.33
C ILE A 86 -8.73 8.66 14.43
N GLU A 87 -8.71 7.36 14.13
CA GLU A 87 -9.02 6.34 15.13
C GLU A 87 -7.92 6.20 16.19
N SER A 88 -6.66 6.47 15.87
CA SER A 88 -5.56 6.44 16.86
C SER A 88 -5.84 7.31 18.09
N ARG A 89 -6.54 8.44 17.89
CA ARG A 89 -6.91 9.37 18.97
C ARG A 89 -7.93 8.76 19.92
N ARG A 90 -8.79 7.85 19.43
CA ARG A 90 -9.82 7.17 20.21
C ARG A 90 -9.23 6.13 21.17
N TYR A 91 -8.14 5.48 20.79
CA TYR A 91 -7.49 4.44 21.59
C TYR A 91 -6.36 4.95 22.50
N ALA A 92 -6.12 6.27 22.52
CA ALA A 92 -5.04 6.90 23.27
C ALA A 92 -5.14 6.73 24.81
N GLU A 93 -6.32 6.38 25.32
CA GLU A 93 -6.60 6.15 26.75
C GLU A 93 -6.94 4.68 27.07
N SER A 94 -6.88 3.76 26.09
CA SER A 94 -7.22 2.35 26.31
C SER A 94 -6.06 1.52 26.89
N GLU A 95 -6.36 0.40 27.54
CA GLU A 95 -5.36 -0.56 28.03
C GLU A 95 -4.52 -1.17 26.89
N PHE A 96 -5.06 -1.17 25.66
CA PHE A 96 -4.37 -1.61 24.44
C PHE A 96 -3.60 -0.49 23.74
N LYS A 97 -3.36 0.65 24.41
CA LYS A 97 -2.68 1.82 23.82
C LYS A 97 -1.37 1.47 23.13
N GLN A 98 -0.50 0.67 23.77
CA GLN A 98 0.80 0.32 23.18
C GLN A 98 0.64 -0.51 21.90
N PHE A 99 -0.27 -1.49 21.90
CA PHE A 99 -0.59 -2.31 20.72
C PHE A 99 -1.12 -1.45 19.56
N PHE A 100 -2.09 -0.56 19.84
CA PHE A 100 -2.64 0.34 18.82
C PHE A 100 -1.61 1.36 18.32
N GLN A 101 -0.75 1.89 19.20
CA GLN A 101 0.32 2.80 18.80
C GLN A 101 1.31 2.14 17.83
N ILE A 102 1.70 0.89 18.08
CA ILE A 102 2.59 0.14 17.17
C ILE A 102 1.90 -0.06 15.82
N MET A 103 0.62 -0.44 15.82
CA MET A 103 -0.14 -0.67 14.58
C MET A 103 -0.31 0.62 13.76
N VAL A 104 -0.57 1.75 14.42
CA VAL A 104 -0.66 3.06 13.78
C VAL A 104 0.68 3.49 13.20
N LEU A 105 1.77 3.32 13.96
CA LEU A 105 3.12 3.65 13.52
C LEU A 105 3.54 2.80 12.29
N GLU A 106 3.25 1.50 12.33
CA GLU A 106 3.50 0.59 11.21
C GLU A 106 2.77 1.07 9.94
N ASN A 107 1.47 1.36 10.04
CA ASN A 107 0.67 1.84 8.92
C ASN A 107 1.19 3.19 8.38
N LEU A 108 1.61 4.10 9.27
CA LEU A 108 2.15 5.40 8.89
C LEU A 108 3.48 5.26 8.13
N ILE A 109 4.41 4.43 8.62
CA ILE A 109 5.70 4.19 7.96
C ILE A 109 5.49 3.55 6.58
N ARG A 110 4.60 2.54 6.50
CA ARG A 110 4.27 1.85 5.26
C ARG A 110 3.70 2.81 4.22
N SER A 111 2.71 3.61 4.62
CA SER A 111 2.09 4.57 3.71
C SER A 111 3.04 5.72 3.33
N ALA A 112 3.87 6.20 4.24
CA ALA A 112 4.87 7.23 3.92
C ALA A 112 5.90 6.74 2.89
N LEU A 113 6.41 5.52 3.03
CA LEU A 113 7.35 4.92 2.09
C LEU A 113 6.68 4.62 0.73
N SER A 114 5.47 4.07 0.75
CA SER A 114 4.67 3.82 -0.46
C SER A 114 4.40 5.12 -1.23
N MET A 115 3.92 6.14 -0.53
CA MET A 115 3.62 7.45 -1.10
C MET A 115 4.88 8.13 -1.64
N ALA A 116 6.02 8.05 -0.95
CA ALA A 116 7.28 8.63 -1.42
C ALA A 116 7.73 8.02 -2.76
N VAL A 117 7.64 6.69 -2.90
CA VAL A 117 7.96 6.03 -4.17
C VAL A 117 6.96 6.42 -5.25
N THR A 118 5.67 6.47 -4.92
CA THR A 118 4.60 6.80 -5.87
C THR A 118 4.71 8.25 -6.38
N ILE A 119 5.05 9.21 -5.51
CA ILE A 119 5.32 10.60 -5.88
C ILE A 119 6.56 10.69 -6.78
N PHE A 120 7.62 9.97 -6.45
CA PHE A 120 8.83 9.93 -7.28
C PHE A 120 8.51 9.39 -8.69
N GLY A 121 7.67 8.36 -8.79
CA GLY A 121 7.17 7.83 -10.06
C GLY A 121 6.37 8.85 -10.84
N LEU A 122 5.45 9.56 -10.18
CA LEU A 122 4.67 10.62 -10.82
C LEU A 122 5.57 11.75 -11.38
N CYS A 123 6.58 12.16 -10.62
CA CYS A 123 7.53 13.18 -11.06
C CYS A 123 8.36 12.74 -12.27
N SER A 124 8.71 11.45 -12.40
CA SER A 124 9.44 10.95 -13.57
C SER A 124 8.55 10.90 -14.82
N VAL A 125 7.27 10.56 -14.66
CA VAL A 125 6.27 10.61 -15.74
C VAL A 125 6.17 12.02 -16.33
N TRP A 126 6.08 13.04 -15.48
CA TRP A 126 5.89 14.42 -15.91
C TRP A 126 7.13 15.07 -16.54
N GLN A 127 8.32 14.54 -16.26
CA GLN A 127 9.55 15.01 -16.90
C GLN A 127 9.71 14.50 -18.34
N GLY A 128 8.82 13.63 -18.81
CA GLY A 128 8.87 13.10 -20.18
C GLY A 128 10.03 12.13 -20.41
N ASP A 129 10.61 11.58 -19.34
CA ASP A 129 11.58 10.48 -19.42
C ASP A 129 10.83 9.17 -19.75
N GLU A 130 10.39 9.09 -21.01
CA GLU A 130 9.67 7.94 -21.57
C GLU A 130 10.60 6.76 -21.92
N THR A 131 11.88 6.83 -21.54
CA THR A 131 12.78 5.69 -21.77
C THR A 131 12.30 4.51 -20.95
N ALA A 132 11.98 3.40 -21.65
CA ALA A 132 11.56 2.14 -21.04
C ALA A 132 12.47 1.74 -19.86
N THR A 133 13.78 2.02 -19.94
CA THR A 133 14.75 1.78 -18.88
C THR A 133 14.41 2.48 -17.56
N MET A 134 14.02 3.76 -17.56
CA MET A 134 13.67 4.48 -16.34
C MET A 134 12.39 3.93 -15.70
N GLN A 135 11.40 3.57 -16.51
CA GLN A 135 10.18 2.92 -16.02
C GLN A 135 10.48 1.54 -15.41
N PHE A 136 11.34 0.74 -16.04
CA PHE A 136 11.78 -0.56 -15.48
C PHE A 136 12.54 -0.40 -14.15
N ILE A 137 13.45 0.57 -14.06
CA ILE A 137 14.16 0.87 -12.81
C ILE A 137 13.17 1.27 -11.73
N PHE A 138 12.20 2.13 -12.06
CA PHE A 138 11.18 2.56 -11.11
C PHE A 138 10.33 1.38 -10.60
N PHE A 139 9.80 0.55 -11.50
CA PHE A 139 9.04 -0.64 -11.11
C PHE A 139 9.88 -1.59 -10.24
N SER A 140 11.18 -1.69 -10.51
CA SER A 140 12.11 -2.50 -9.71
C SER A 140 12.30 -1.93 -8.30
N ILE A 141 12.52 -0.61 -8.17
CA ILE A 141 12.62 0.08 -6.88
C ILE A 141 11.33 -0.08 -6.08
N GLN A 142 10.18 0.15 -6.71
CA GLN A 142 8.89 0.04 -6.04
C GLN A 142 8.61 -1.39 -5.56
N THR A 143 8.90 -2.39 -6.39
CA THR A 143 8.78 -3.80 -6.00
C THR A 143 9.72 -4.14 -4.86
N TYR A 144 10.96 -3.65 -4.89
CA TYR A 144 11.94 -3.84 -3.82
C TYR A 144 11.48 -3.26 -2.48
N VAL A 145 10.92 -2.04 -2.49
CA VAL A 145 10.36 -1.38 -1.30
C VAL A 145 9.18 -2.18 -0.76
N ILE A 146 8.26 -2.64 -1.61
CA ILE A 146 7.10 -3.45 -1.19
C ILE A 146 7.56 -4.76 -0.56
N CYS A 147 8.55 -5.45 -1.13
CA CYS A 147 9.12 -6.66 -0.55
C CYS A 147 9.71 -6.40 0.84
N HIS A 148 10.42 -5.28 1.04
CA HIS A 148 10.94 -4.90 2.34
C HIS A 148 9.82 -4.59 3.35
N LEU A 149 8.77 -3.90 2.91
CA LEU A 149 7.61 -3.61 3.73
C LEU A 149 6.86 -4.88 4.14
N LEU A 150 6.73 -5.86 3.24
CA LEU A 150 6.17 -7.18 3.54
C LEU A 150 7.07 -7.96 4.52
N ASN A 151 8.38 -7.97 4.32
CA ASN A 151 9.30 -8.65 5.23
C ASN A 151 9.31 -8.00 6.64
N SER A 152 9.15 -6.67 6.71
CA SER A 152 9.05 -5.95 7.98
C SER A 152 7.80 -6.35 8.79
N GLU A 153 6.77 -6.91 8.15
CA GLU A 153 5.55 -7.37 8.81
C GLU A 153 5.84 -8.39 9.91
N HIS A 154 6.78 -9.30 9.66
CA HIS A 154 7.16 -10.31 10.65
C HIS A 154 7.78 -9.69 11.90
N TYR A 155 8.54 -8.61 11.73
CA TYR A 155 9.11 -7.85 12.84
C TYR A 155 8.01 -7.13 13.63
N TRP A 156 7.10 -6.44 12.95
CA TRP A 156 5.98 -5.74 13.59
C TRP A 156 4.98 -6.67 14.28
N LEU A 157 4.76 -7.87 13.74
CA LEU A 157 3.94 -8.89 14.38
C LEU A 157 4.52 -9.29 15.75
N ARG A 158 5.84 -9.51 15.86
CA ARG A 158 6.49 -9.83 17.14
C ARG A 158 6.34 -8.70 18.17
N LEU A 159 6.53 -7.45 17.75
CA LEU A 159 6.36 -6.28 18.60
C LEU A 159 4.91 -6.15 19.11
N ARG A 160 3.93 -6.38 18.23
CA ARG A 160 2.51 -6.34 18.61
C ARG A 160 2.17 -7.44 19.61
N THR A 161 2.60 -8.67 19.38
CA THR A 161 2.37 -9.78 20.32
C THR A 161 3.03 -9.53 21.68
N ALA A 162 4.21 -8.92 21.70
CA ALA A 162 4.90 -8.55 22.95
C ALA A 162 4.15 -7.46 23.73
N ALA A 163 3.48 -6.54 23.03
CA ALA A 163 2.74 -5.41 23.61
C ALA A 163 1.30 -5.75 24.07
N VAL A 164 0.84 -7.00 23.88
CA VAL A 164 -0.43 -7.46 24.45
C VAL A 164 -0.27 -7.60 25.97
N PRO A 165 -1.21 -7.08 26.79
CA PRO A 165 -1.14 -7.23 28.24
C PRO A 165 -1.14 -8.71 28.66
N GLU A 166 -0.36 -9.06 29.70
CA GLU A 166 -0.17 -10.45 30.16
C GLU A 166 -1.49 -11.16 30.50
N GLU A 167 -2.49 -10.45 31.04
CA GLU A 167 -3.82 -10.99 31.37
C GLU A 167 -4.56 -11.59 30.15
N PHE A 168 -4.24 -11.13 28.94
CA PHE A 168 -4.82 -11.65 27.70
C PHE A 168 -3.94 -12.70 27.01
N LYS A 169 -2.69 -12.89 27.45
CA LYS A 169 -1.80 -13.92 26.89
C LYS A 169 -2.14 -15.32 27.41
N GLU A 170 -2.56 -15.45 28.66
CA GLU A 170 -2.94 -16.75 29.26
C GLU A 170 -4.16 -17.39 28.57
N VAL A 171 -5.14 -16.58 28.16
CA VAL A 171 -6.34 -17.08 27.45
C VAL A 171 -6.02 -17.73 26.10
N THR A 172 -5.00 -17.24 25.39
CA THR A 172 -4.58 -17.83 24.10
C THR A 172 -3.81 -19.14 24.26
N VAL A 173 -2.99 -19.29 25.31
CA VAL A 173 -2.17 -20.50 25.52
C VAL A 173 -3.03 -21.70 25.92
N ASP A 174 -4.06 -21.49 26.75
CA ASP A 174 -4.96 -22.57 27.15
C ASP A 174 -5.85 -23.07 25.99
N SER A 175 -6.11 -22.22 24.99
CA SER A 175 -6.88 -22.61 23.80
C SER A 175 -6.07 -23.43 22.79
N GLU A 176 -4.74 -23.24 22.71
CA GLU A 176 -3.85 -24.04 21.86
C GLU A 176 -3.46 -25.38 22.51
N LEU A 177 -3.54 -25.49 23.84
CA LEU A 177 -3.29 -26.74 24.58
C LEU A 177 -4.50 -27.69 24.64
N GLN A 178 -5.67 -27.27 24.14
CA GLN A 178 -6.90 -28.08 24.09
C GLN A 178 -7.25 -28.62 22.70
N THR A 179 -6.44 -28.33 21.67
CA THR A 179 -6.55 -28.90 20.31
C THR A 179 -5.36 -29.79 19.98
#